data_AF-A0A2V7CHQ8-F1
#
_entry.id   AF-A0A2V7CHQ8-F1
#
_cell.length_a   1.000
_cell.length_b   1.000
_cell.length_c   1.000
_cell.angle_alpha   90.00
_cell.angle_beta   90.00
_cell.angle_gamma   90.00
#
_symmetry.space_group_name_H-M   'P 1'
#
loop_
_entity.id
_entity.type
_entity.pdbx_description
1 polymer ?
#
loop_
_entity_poly.entity_id
_entity_poly.type
_entity_poly.pdbx_seq_one_letter_code
_entity_poly.pdbx_strand_id
1 'polypeptide(L)'
;MTADTCRALVARLRWRGVRLIVDSEGLEARGPSFALKDDVMVELRARKAELLALLAAEPEVAGPEALLEQLTERGAVFEVLGPRDLLWFAPPGVSTPAIAAAVATLKPELVSLLRRQLRANAADRGRRE
;
A
#
# COMPACT_ATOMS: atom_id res chain seq x y z
N MET A 1 -14.78 -12.13 18.70
CA MET A 1 -13.82 -11.19 19.31
C MET A 1 -12.41 -11.31 18.70
N THR A 2 -12.27 -11.80 17.45
CA THR A 2 -11.00 -12.21 16.84
C THR A 2 -10.52 -11.28 15.71
N ALA A 3 -11.45 -10.70 14.93
CA ALA A 3 -11.11 -9.82 13.81
C ALA A 3 -10.42 -8.50 14.22
N ASP A 4 -10.85 -7.88 15.32
CA ASP A 4 -10.26 -6.63 15.83
C ASP A 4 -8.82 -6.81 16.29
N THR A 5 -8.50 -7.95 16.91
CA THR A 5 -7.13 -8.23 17.36
C THR A 5 -6.19 -8.48 16.18
N CYS A 6 -6.66 -9.18 15.14
CA CYS A 6 -5.89 -9.37 13.91
C CYS A 6 -5.67 -8.04 13.16
N ARG A 7 -6.68 -7.16 13.08
CA ARG A 7 -6.48 -5.80 12.52
C ARG A 7 -5.47 -4.98 13.32
N ALA A 8 -5.54 -5.01 14.65
CA ALA A 8 -4.60 -4.30 15.50
C ALA A 8 -3.16 -4.83 15.32
N LEU A 9 -3.00 -6.14 15.18
CA LEU A 9 -1.72 -6.78 14.87
C LEU A 9 -1.17 -6.31 13.52
N VAL A 10 -1.97 -6.37 12.45
CA VAL A 10 -1.57 -5.91 11.11
C VAL A 10 -1.20 -4.43 11.12
N ALA A 11 -2.00 -3.58 11.77
CA ALA A 11 -1.73 -2.15 11.89
C ALA A 11 -0.40 -1.88 12.64
N ARG A 12 -0.17 -2.59 13.75
CA ARG A 12 1.08 -2.48 14.53
C ARG A 12 2.30 -2.91 13.72
N LEU A 13 2.16 -3.97 12.91
CA LEU A 13 3.23 -4.47 12.04
C LEU A 13 3.54 -3.48 10.90
N ARG A 14 2.51 -2.96 10.24
CA ARG A 14 2.65 -1.92 9.21
C ARG A 14 3.34 -0.67 9.74
N TRP A 15 2.99 -0.23 10.94
CA TRP A 15 3.63 0.92 11.59
C TRP A 15 5.13 0.70 11.86
N ARG A 16 5.54 -0.55 12.11
CA ARG A 16 6.95 -0.94 12.27
C ARG A 16 7.67 -1.23 10.94
N GLY A 17 7.02 -0.96 9.81
CA GLY A 17 7.58 -1.21 8.47
C GLY A 17 7.53 -2.68 8.04
N VAL A 18 6.75 -3.52 8.73
CA VAL A 18 6.53 -4.92 8.35
C VAL A 18 5.35 -5.02 7.40
N ARG A 19 5.57 -5.64 6.25
CA ARG A 19 4.57 -5.98 5.24
C ARG A 19 4.24 -7.46 5.37
N LEU A 20 2.94 -7.78 5.38
CA LEU A 20 2.46 -9.15 5.26
C LEU A 20 2.11 -9.40 3.80
N ILE A 21 2.67 -10.46 3.23
CA ILE A 21 2.51 -10.89 1.84
C ILE A 21 1.80 -12.24 1.90
N VAL A 22 0.75 -12.39 1.09
CA VAL A 22 0.05 -13.67 0.94
C VAL A 22 0.39 -14.21 -0.43
N ASP A 23 0.91 -15.43 -0.49
CA ASP A 23 1.16 -16.17 -1.73
C ASP A 23 0.52 -17.56 -1.68
N SER A 24 0.77 -18.38 -2.70
CA SER A 24 0.26 -19.74 -2.79
C SER A 24 0.82 -20.69 -1.71
N GLU A 25 1.94 -20.33 -1.06
CA GLU A 25 2.61 -21.13 -0.02
C GLU A 25 2.22 -20.67 1.40
N GLY A 26 1.72 -19.44 1.55
CA GLY A 26 1.05 -18.97 2.76
C GLY A 26 1.23 -17.49 3.05
N LEU A 27 1.49 -17.19 4.33
CA LEU A 27 1.62 -15.84 4.86
C LEU A 27 3.10 -15.58 5.15
N GLU A 28 3.73 -14.70 4.38
CA GLU A 28 5.10 -14.24 4.59
C GLU A 28 5.10 -12.84 5.25
N ALA A 29 6.03 -12.59 6.17
CA ALA A 29 6.22 -11.27 6.77
C ALA A 29 7.60 -10.73 6.37
N ARG A 30 7.62 -9.59 5.68
CA ARG A 30 8.86 -8.90 5.25
C ARG A 30 8.98 -7.55 5.92
N GLY A 31 10.15 -7.25 6.47
CA GLY A 31 10.38 -5.97 7.13
C GLY A 31 11.74 -5.90 7.80
N PRO A 32 11.98 -4.85 8.60
CA PRO A 32 13.23 -4.71 9.34
C PRO A 32 13.41 -5.86 10.33
N SER A 33 14.64 -6.37 10.47
CA SER A 33 14.96 -7.46 11.41
C SER A 33 14.61 -7.12 12.86
N PHE A 34 14.68 -5.84 13.26
CA PHE A 34 14.27 -5.39 14.59
C PHE A 34 12.75 -5.49 14.86
N ALA A 35 11.94 -5.57 13.81
CA ALA A 35 10.48 -5.62 13.87
C ALA A 35 9.92 -7.05 13.79
N LEU A 36 10.71 -8.00 13.28
CA LEU A 36 10.39 -9.42 13.14
C LEU A 36 11.11 -10.26 14.20
N LYS A 37 10.83 -9.97 15.47
CA LYS A 37 11.35 -10.75 16.61
C LYS A 37 10.55 -12.05 16.80
N ASP A 38 11.12 -13.00 17.55
CA ASP A 38 10.53 -14.33 17.74
C ASP A 38 9.10 -14.30 18.29
N ASP A 39 8.81 -13.39 19.22
CA ASP A 39 7.48 -13.17 19.79
C ASP A 39 6.44 -12.77 18.71
N VAL A 40 6.83 -11.88 17.80
CA VAL A 40 6.01 -11.46 16.66
C VAL A 40 5.78 -12.61 15.69
N MET A 41 6.82 -13.39 15.40
CA MET A 41 6.72 -14.55 14.50
C MET A 41 5.83 -15.66 15.09
N VAL A 42 5.89 -15.88 16.41
CA VAL A 42 4.99 -16.80 17.12
C VAL A 42 3.54 -16.29 17.05
N GLU A 43 3.31 -14.99 17.27
CA GLU A 43 1.97 -14.40 17.21
C GLU A 43 1.37 -14.47 15.79
N LEU A 44 2.18 -14.22 14.76
CA LEU A 44 1.79 -14.37 13.35
C LEU A 44 1.42 -15.82 13.00
N ARG A 45 2.20 -16.80 13.48
CA ARG A 45 1.91 -18.23 13.25
C ARG A 45 0.64 -18.66 13.96
N ALA A 46 0.45 -18.26 15.22
CA ALA A 46 -0.74 -18.61 16.00
C ALA A 46 -2.04 -18.11 15.37
N ARG A 47 -1.98 -16.99 14.63
CA ARG A 47 -3.14 -16.34 14.01
C ARG A 47 -3.14 -16.45 12.48
N LYS A 48 -2.35 -17.34 11.88
CA LYS A 48 -2.17 -17.44 10.42
C LYS A 48 -3.50 -17.52 9.67
N ALA A 49 -4.42 -18.38 10.09
CA ALA A 49 -5.71 -18.57 9.43
C ALA A 49 -6.59 -17.31 9.45
N GLU A 50 -6.64 -16.63 10.60
CA GLU A 50 -7.41 -15.39 10.77
C GLU A 50 -6.80 -14.24 9.97
N LEU A 51 -5.46 -14.16 9.92
CA LEU A 51 -4.73 -13.17 9.12
C LEU A 51 -4.91 -13.41 7.63
N LEU A 52 -4.89 -14.66 7.17
CA LEU A 52 -5.18 -15.00 5.77
C LEU A 52 -6.60 -14.59 5.38
N ALA A 53 -7.59 -14.91 6.21
CA ALA A 53 -8.98 -14.50 5.96
C ALA A 53 -9.14 -12.97 5.97
N LEU A 54 -8.45 -12.27 6.86
CA LEU A 54 -8.45 -10.81 6.93
C LEU A 54 -7.80 -10.19 5.68
N LEU A 55 -6.63 -10.69 5.27
CA LEU A 55 -5.87 -10.16 4.13
C LEU A 55 -6.49 -10.53 2.79
N ALA A 56 -7.13 -11.70 2.68
CA ALA A 56 -7.93 -12.07 1.50
C ALA A 56 -9.19 -11.21 1.33
N ALA A 57 -9.69 -10.62 2.42
CA ALA A 57 -10.75 -9.62 2.39
C ALA A 57 -10.24 -8.19 2.15
N GLU A 58 -8.92 -7.95 2.22
CA GLU A 58 -8.34 -6.69 1.77
C GLU A 58 -8.28 -6.69 0.24
N PRO A 59 -8.66 -5.59 -0.42
CA PRO A 59 -8.55 -5.51 -1.87
C PRO A 59 -7.08 -5.68 -2.27
N GLU A 60 -6.80 -6.72 -3.04
CA GLU A 60 -5.50 -6.95 -3.65
C GLU A 60 -5.20 -5.76 -4.55
N VAL A 61 -4.21 -4.95 -4.15
CA VAL A 61 -3.76 -3.83 -4.96
C VAL A 61 -2.77 -4.37 -5.96
N ALA A 62 -3.19 -4.45 -7.22
CA ALA A 62 -2.48 -5.10 -8.34
C ALA A 62 -1.18 -4.39 -8.80
N GLY A 63 -0.43 -3.78 -7.88
CA GLY A 63 0.80 -3.03 -8.15
C GLY A 63 0.59 -1.50 -8.16
N PRO A 64 1.68 -0.72 -8.20
CA PRO A 64 1.61 0.74 -8.10
C PRO A 64 0.94 1.40 -9.31
N GLU A 65 1.12 0.86 -10.53
CA GLU A 65 0.42 1.34 -11.72
C GLU A 65 -1.08 1.11 -11.64
N ALA A 66 -1.51 -0.11 -11.31
CA ALA A 66 -2.92 -0.44 -11.20
C ALA A 66 -3.61 0.33 -10.06
N LEU A 67 -2.90 0.55 -8.93
CA LEU A 67 -3.39 1.41 -7.86
C LEU A 67 -3.59 2.85 -8.35
N LEU A 68 -2.61 3.39 -9.05
CA LEU A 68 -2.67 4.76 -9.54
C LEU A 68 -3.81 4.94 -10.53
N GLU A 69 -3.96 4.01 -11.48
CA GLU A 69 -5.04 3.99 -12.47
C GLU A 69 -6.41 3.90 -11.78
N GLN A 70 -6.61 2.90 -10.92
CA GLN A 70 -7.86 2.72 -10.17
C GLN A 70 -8.23 3.97 -9.36
N LEU A 71 -7.27 4.59 -8.68
CA LEU A 71 -7.53 5.78 -7.88
C LEU A 71 -7.85 6.98 -8.77
N THR A 72 -7.15 7.14 -9.89
CA THR A 72 -7.39 8.24 -10.85
C THR A 72 -8.77 8.11 -11.51
N GLU A 73 -9.15 6.91 -11.93
CA GLU A 73 -10.50 6.62 -12.49
C GLU A 73 -11.62 6.96 -11.51
N ARG A 74 -11.36 6.75 -10.21
CA ARG A 74 -12.29 7.06 -9.13
C ARG A 74 -12.20 8.51 -8.65
N GLY A 75 -11.51 9.37 -9.40
CA GLY A 75 -11.44 10.80 -9.16
C GLY A 75 -10.43 11.22 -8.10
N ALA A 76 -9.49 10.36 -7.72
CA ALA A 76 -8.38 10.77 -6.86
C ALA A 76 -7.39 11.65 -7.63
N VAL A 77 -6.88 12.67 -6.95
CA VAL A 77 -5.89 13.60 -7.48
C VAL A 77 -4.61 13.45 -6.69
N PHE A 78 -3.48 13.45 -7.40
CA PHE A 78 -2.15 13.29 -6.82
C PHE A 78 -1.26 14.49 -7.14
N GLU A 79 -0.49 14.93 -6.15
CA GLU A 79 0.47 16.02 -6.27
C GLU A 79 1.82 15.59 -5.67
N VAL A 80 2.88 15.73 -6.45
CA VAL A 80 4.25 15.41 -6.02
C VAL A 80 4.92 16.68 -5.55
N LEU A 81 5.01 16.87 -4.24
CA LEU A 81 5.57 18.08 -3.61
C LEU A 81 7.10 18.05 -3.52
N GLY A 82 7.71 16.87 -3.60
CA GLY A 82 9.13 16.68 -3.35
C GLY A 82 9.67 15.35 -3.89
N PRO A 83 10.94 14.99 -3.60
CA PRO A 83 11.55 13.72 -4.02
C PRO A 83 10.83 12.48 -3.49
N ARG A 84 10.15 12.61 -2.34
CA ARG A 84 9.41 11.52 -1.67
C ARG A 84 8.04 11.95 -1.17
N ASP A 85 7.68 13.21 -1.40
CA ASP A 85 6.46 13.79 -0.87
C ASP A 85 5.37 13.70 -1.92
N LEU A 86 4.33 12.95 -1.55
CA LEU A 86 3.11 12.74 -2.32
C LEU A 86 1.96 13.19 -1.45
N LEU A 87 1.24 14.19 -1.95
CA LEU A 87 -0.07 14.59 -1.47
C LEU A 87 -1.11 13.94 -2.37
N TRP A 88 -2.20 13.46 -1.80
CA TRP A 88 -3.29 12.90 -2.58
C TRP A 88 -4.63 13.20 -1.92
N PHE A 89 -5.64 13.42 -2.75
CA PHE A 89 -7.02 13.67 -2.36
C PHE A 89 -7.89 12.68 -3.09
N ALA A 90 -8.87 12.10 -2.41
CA ALA A 90 -9.83 11.19 -3.04
C ALA A 90 -11.25 11.48 -2.55
N PRO A 91 -12.28 11.22 -3.39
CA PRO A 91 -13.66 11.38 -2.98
C PRO A 91 -14.04 10.52 -1.77
N PRO A 92 -15.11 10.88 -1.03
CA PRO A 92 -15.67 10.04 0.01
C PRO A 92 -16.00 8.64 -0.53
N GLY A 93 -15.59 7.59 0.18
CA GLY A 93 -15.76 6.19 -0.26
C GLY A 93 -14.62 5.64 -1.11
N VAL A 94 -13.67 6.48 -1.55
CA VAL A 94 -12.41 6.05 -2.18
C VAL A 94 -11.27 6.09 -1.17
N SER A 95 -11.22 7.10 -0.29
CA SER A 95 -10.22 7.17 0.78
C SER A 95 -10.57 6.23 1.94
N THR A 96 -10.37 4.93 1.72
CA THR A 96 -10.50 3.91 2.76
C THR A 96 -9.16 3.70 3.48
N PRO A 97 -9.15 3.18 4.73
CA PRO A 97 -7.90 2.86 5.43
C PRO A 97 -7.00 1.89 4.67
N ALA A 98 -7.59 0.93 3.94
CA ALA A 98 -6.84 0.00 3.10
C ALA A 98 -6.14 0.71 1.93
N ILE A 99 -6.85 1.63 1.26
CA ILE A 99 -6.28 2.41 0.16
C ILE A 99 -5.20 3.37 0.69
N ALA A 100 -5.44 4.04 1.82
CA ALA A 100 -4.43 4.90 2.45
C ALA A 100 -3.17 4.11 2.82
N ALA A 101 -3.31 2.88 3.33
CA ALA A 101 -2.19 2.00 3.61
C ALA A 101 -1.46 1.55 2.34
N ALA A 102 -2.19 1.26 1.26
CA ALA A 102 -1.61 0.91 -0.03
C ALA A 102 -0.81 2.08 -0.65
N VAL A 103 -1.40 3.28 -0.67
CA VAL A 103 -0.72 4.51 -1.14
C VAL A 103 0.52 4.80 -0.30
N ALA A 104 0.46 4.63 1.03
CA ALA A 104 1.62 4.80 1.90
C ALA A 104 2.73 3.77 1.63
N THR A 105 2.35 2.51 1.38
CA THR A 105 3.27 1.40 1.12
C THR A 105 3.98 1.55 -0.22
N LEU A 106 3.26 2.02 -1.23
CA LEU A 106 3.72 2.18 -2.62
C LEU A 106 4.14 3.62 -2.94
N LYS A 107 4.26 4.49 -1.92
CA LYS A 107 4.53 5.92 -2.09
C LYS A 107 5.77 6.21 -2.96
N PRO A 108 6.94 5.56 -2.74
CA PRO A 108 8.13 5.80 -3.56
C PRO A 108 7.90 5.46 -5.05
N GLU A 109 7.23 4.35 -5.32
CA GLU A 109 6.93 3.85 -6.65
C GLU A 109 5.92 4.77 -7.35
N LEU A 110 4.85 5.17 -6.65
CA LEU A 110 3.86 6.14 -7.15
C LEU A 110 4.50 7.49 -7.51
N VAL A 111 5.41 8.01 -6.66
CA VAL A 111 6.15 9.24 -6.95
C VAL A 111 7.01 9.10 -8.20
N SER A 112 7.69 7.97 -8.37
CA SER A 112 8.49 7.68 -9.56
C SER A 112 7.62 7.64 -10.82
N LEU A 113 6.48 6.97 -10.76
CA LEU A 113 5.52 6.85 -11.87
C LEU A 113 4.95 8.22 -12.28
N LEU A 114 4.46 8.99 -11.32
CA LEU A 114 3.89 10.32 -11.57
C LEU A 114 4.93 11.27 -12.19
N ARG A 115 6.18 11.24 -11.71
CA ARG A 115 7.26 12.03 -12.30
C ARG A 115 7.57 11.64 -13.74
N ARG A 116 7.57 10.33 -14.04
CA ARG A 116 7.77 9.84 -15.41
C ARG A 116 6.66 10.34 -16.34
N GLN A 117 5.40 10.26 -15.90
CA GLN A 117 4.25 10.76 -16.65
C GLN A 117 4.31 12.27 -16.88
N LEU A 118 4.65 13.06 -15.84
CA LEU A 118 4.79 14.52 -15.94
C LEU A 118 5.87 14.91 -16.96
N ARG A 119 7.01 14.23 -16.97
CA ARG A 119 8.08 14.46 -17.94
C ARG A 119 7.66 14.11 -19.37
N ALA A 120 6.97 12.99 -19.55
CA ALA A 120 6.46 12.58 -20.86
C ALA A 120 5.47 13.62 -21.41
N ASN A 121 4.53 14.08 -20.58
CA ASN A 121 3.54 15.10 -20.95
C ASN A 121 4.19 16.46 -21.29
N ALA A 122 5.26 16.85 -20.57
CA ALA A 122 6.01 18.07 -20.87
C ALA A 122 6.75 17.98 -22.22
N ALA A 123 7.37 16.83 -22.50
CA ALA A 123 8.06 16.58 -23.76
C ALA A 123 7.10 16.55 -24.97
N ASP A 124 5.87 16.10 -24.77
CA ASP A 124 4.84 16.10 -25.83
C ASP A 124 4.23 17.49 -26.09
N ARG A 125 4.16 18.36 -25.07
CA ARG A 125 3.77 19.76 -25.27
C ARG A 125 4.83 20.55 -26.05
N GLY A 126 6.11 20.41 -25.70
CA GLY A 126 7.20 21.11 -26.39
C GLY A 126 7.47 20.65 -27.83
N ARG A 127 6.82 19.57 -28.30
CA ARG A 127 6.87 19.11 -29.70
C ARG A 127 5.71 19.64 -30.56
N ARG A 128 4.71 20.28 -29.95
CA ARG A 128 3.53 20.83 -30.63
C ARG A 128 3.56 22.36 -30.72
N GLU A 129 4.56 23.00 -30.13
CA GLU A 129 4.89 24.42 -30.24
C GLU A 129 5.99 24.62 -31.27
#